data_AF-A0A0F9HH21-F1
#
_entry.id   AF-A0A0F9HH21-F1
#
_cell.length_a   1.000
_cell.length_b   1.000
_cell.length_c   1.000
_cell.angle_alpha   90.00
_cell.angle_beta   90.00
_cell.angle_gamma   90.00
#
_symmetry.space_group_name_H-M   'P 1'
#
loop_
_entity.id
_entity.type
_entity.pdbx_description
1 polymer ?
#
loop_
_entity_poly.entity_id
_entity_poly.type
_entity_poly.pdbx_seq_one_letter_code
_entity_poly.pdbx_strand_id
1 'polypeptide(L)'
;MLFKVLNTDGSAIHGKGKWNLPKNGTPGEWMPPIEGKLIACERGYHLCSANNLIVWLGPAIYIVKARGDILTSKDKLVVREARLIRRLNAWTEKSARLFACECAEHVLPIFETERPDDKRPRKAIAVTRRYVHGKATKNEMTAAAGAAWAAAGAAWAAAGAAWAAAWAARAAAWAAGDAAWAAGDARAAGDAAWAAAWAARAAAWAAGDARAAGAARAAGDA
;
A
#
# COMPACT_ATOMS: atom_id res chain seq x y z
N MET A 1 1.06 -19.88 -17.23
CA MET A 1 1.10 -20.51 -15.89
C MET A 1 0.11 -19.77 -14.99
N LEU A 2 -0.62 -20.47 -14.13
CA LEU A 2 -1.60 -19.88 -13.21
C LEU A 2 -1.15 -20.10 -11.77
N PHE A 3 -1.53 -19.16 -10.90
CA PHE A 3 -1.16 -19.17 -9.49
C PHE A 3 -2.38 -19.06 -8.59
N LYS A 4 -2.29 -19.69 -7.42
CA LYS A 4 -3.21 -19.49 -6.30
C LYS A 4 -2.40 -19.08 -5.08
N VAL A 5 -2.89 -18.06 -4.39
CA VAL A 5 -2.30 -17.57 -3.13
C VAL A 5 -3.19 -17.97 -1.96
N LEU A 6 -2.58 -18.53 -0.92
CA LEU A 6 -3.22 -19.12 0.25
C LEU A 6 -2.45 -18.77 1.53
N ASN A 7 -3.10 -18.94 2.68
CA ASN A 7 -2.40 -19.06 3.95
C ASN A 7 -1.51 -20.30 3.97
N THR A 8 -0.57 -20.37 4.90
CA THR A 8 0.36 -21.51 5.05
C THR A 8 -0.36 -22.82 5.31
N ASP A 9 -1.55 -22.78 5.93
CA ASP A 9 -2.38 -23.94 6.21
C ASP A 9 -3.26 -24.38 5.02
N GLY A 10 -3.22 -23.66 3.89
CA GLY A 10 -4.02 -23.93 2.70
C GLY A 10 -5.40 -23.29 2.68
N SER A 11 -5.76 -22.50 3.69
CA SER A 11 -7.00 -21.70 3.66
C SER A 11 -6.88 -20.52 2.68
N ALA A 12 -8.00 -20.14 2.08
CA ALA A 12 -8.06 -19.00 1.18
C ALA A 12 -7.81 -17.68 1.92
N ILE A 13 -6.92 -16.83 1.38
CA ILE A 13 -6.72 -15.44 1.87
C ILE A 13 -7.87 -14.54 1.39
N HIS A 14 -8.24 -14.72 0.12
CA HIS A 14 -9.32 -13.99 -0.53
C HIS A 14 -10.45 -14.98 -0.80
N GLY A 15 -11.60 -14.73 -0.16
CA GLY A 15 -12.76 -15.61 -0.22
C GLY A 15 -12.81 -16.59 0.96
N LYS A 16 -13.36 -17.78 0.70
CA LYS A 16 -13.63 -18.81 1.72
C LYS A 16 -13.11 -20.16 1.27
N GLY A 17 -12.96 -21.08 2.23
CA GLY A 17 -12.64 -22.49 1.97
C GLY A 17 -11.16 -22.84 2.14
N LYS A 18 -10.90 -24.15 2.13
CA LYS A 18 -9.58 -24.75 2.31
C LYS A 18 -9.25 -25.61 1.11
N TRP A 19 -8.04 -25.48 0.59
CA TRP A 19 -7.63 -26.17 -0.62
C TRP A 19 -7.00 -27.53 -0.33
N ASN A 20 -7.20 -28.47 -1.25
CA ASN A 20 -6.53 -29.76 -1.24
C ASN A 20 -5.04 -29.53 -1.54
N LEU A 21 -4.20 -29.61 -0.50
CA LEU A 21 -2.76 -29.36 -0.63
C LEU A 21 -2.04 -30.53 -1.32
N PRO A 22 -1.03 -30.25 -2.18
CA PRO A 22 -0.17 -31.28 -2.72
C PRO A 22 0.65 -31.95 -1.60
N LYS A 23 0.92 -33.25 -1.73
CA LYS A 23 1.66 -34.05 -0.73
C LYS A 23 2.67 -34.95 -1.43
N ASN A 24 3.90 -35.00 -0.92
CA ASN A 24 4.97 -35.91 -1.39
C ASN A 24 5.19 -35.89 -2.92
N GLY A 25 5.13 -34.70 -3.54
CA GLY A 25 5.29 -34.54 -4.99
C GLY A 25 4.03 -34.77 -5.81
N THR A 26 2.96 -35.30 -5.20
CA THR A 26 1.66 -35.49 -5.85
C THR A 26 0.85 -34.19 -5.80
N PRO A 27 0.25 -33.75 -6.93
CA PRO A 27 -0.71 -32.65 -6.94
C PRO A 27 -1.85 -32.87 -5.96
N GLY A 28 -2.42 -31.78 -5.45
CA GLY A 28 -3.66 -31.86 -4.67
C GLY A 28 -4.83 -32.33 -5.53
N GLU A 29 -5.82 -32.95 -4.88
CA GLU A 29 -7.08 -33.32 -5.53
C GLU A 29 -7.77 -32.10 -6.15
N TRP A 30 -8.52 -32.33 -7.22
CA TRP A 30 -9.35 -31.28 -7.80
C TRP A 30 -10.33 -30.76 -6.76
N MET A 31 -10.42 -29.43 -6.66
CA MET A 31 -11.47 -28.81 -5.88
C MET A 31 -12.83 -29.11 -6.55
N PRO A 32 -13.91 -29.30 -5.77
CA PRO A 32 -15.23 -29.58 -6.34
C PRO A 32 -15.65 -28.52 -7.37
N PRO A 33 -16.36 -28.89 -8.45
CA PRO A 33 -16.88 -27.91 -9.39
C PRO A 33 -17.78 -26.90 -8.68
N ILE A 34 -17.50 -25.62 -8.91
CA ILE A 34 -18.45 -24.57 -8.52
C ILE A 34 -19.67 -24.70 -9.42
N GLU A 35 -20.88 -24.61 -8.89
CA GLU A 35 -22.10 -24.65 -9.68
C GLU A 35 -22.59 -23.25 -10.08
N GLY A 36 -23.36 -23.17 -11.17
CA GLY A 36 -23.97 -21.93 -11.65
C GLY A 36 -23.03 -21.02 -12.45
N LYS A 37 -23.44 -19.78 -12.73
CA LYS A 37 -22.65 -18.82 -13.52
C LYS A 37 -21.42 -18.35 -12.73
N LEU A 38 -20.25 -18.31 -13.35
CA LEU A 38 -19.08 -17.69 -12.73
C LEU A 38 -19.27 -16.19 -12.61
N ILE A 39 -18.94 -15.63 -11.44
CA ILE A 39 -19.08 -14.20 -11.14
C ILE A 39 -17.75 -13.72 -10.55
N ALA A 40 -17.17 -12.68 -11.17
CA ALA A 40 -15.93 -12.08 -10.69
C ALA A 40 -16.06 -11.69 -9.21
N CYS A 41 -15.03 -11.97 -8.41
CA CYS A 41 -15.01 -11.78 -6.95
C CYS A 41 -16.04 -12.57 -6.10
N GLU A 42 -17.12 -13.09 -6.68
CA GLU A 42 -18.24 -13.68 -5.91
C GLU A 42 -18.33 -15.20 -6.03
N ARG A 43 -18.22 -15.75 -7.25
CA ARG A 43 -18.51 -17.16 -7.51
C ARG A 43 -17.52 -17.80 -8.47
N GLY A 44 -16.67 -18.66 -7.92
CA GLY A 44 -15.64 -19.41 -8.63
C GLY A 44 -14.32 -19.43 -7.87
N TYR A 45 -13.36 -20.24 -8.32
CA TYR A 45 -12.01 -20.21 -7.75
C TYR A 45 -11.19 -19.08 -8.36
N HIS A 46 -10.75 -18.12 -7.53
CA HIS A 46 -9.90 -17.02 -7.98
C HIS A 46 -8.44 -17.44 -8.08
N LEU A 47 -7.87 -17.27 -9.26
CA LEU A 47 -6.47 -17.48 -9.63
C LEU A 47 -5.89 -16.19 -10.20
N CYS A 48 -4.57 -16.11 -10.35
CA CYS A 48 -3.91 -15.03 -11.07
C CYS A 48 -2.89 -15.55 -12.07
N SER A 49 -2.57 -14.72 -13.06
CA SER A 49 -1.47 -14.95 -14.00
C SER A 49 -0.13 -14.57 -13.37
N ALA A 50 0.99 -14.87 -14.03
CA ALA A 50 2.30 -14.42 -13.59
C ALA A 50 2.38 -12.89 -13.48
N ASN A 51 1.86 -12.16 -14.47
CA ASN A 51 1.89 -10.70 -14.50
C ASN A 51 1.09 -10.06 -13.37
N ASN A 52 0.03 -10.73 -12.92
CA ASN A 52 -0.82 -10.23 -11.86
C ASN A 52 -0.39 -10.73 -10.47
N LEU A 53 0.56 -11.66 -10.36
CA LEU A 53 0.94 -12.24 -9.08
C LEU A 53 1.41 -11.19 -8.06
N ILE A 54 2.05 -10.12 -8.54
CA ILE A 54 2.59 -9.03 -7.71
C ILE A 54 1.52 -8.34 -6.84
N VAL A 55 0.27 -8.25 -7.31
CA VAL A 55 -0.83 -7.63 -6.55
C VAL A 55 -1.62 -8.64 -5.70
N TRP A 56 -1.23 -9.92 -5.73
CA TRP A 56 -1.87 -11.02 -5.00
C TRP A 56 -1.00 -11.67 -3.93
N LEU A 57 0.24 -11.18 -3.72
CA LEU A 57 1.23 -11.82 -2.86
C LEU A 57 0.67 -12.14 -1.45
N GLY A 58 1.07 -13.30 -0.92
CA GLY A 58 0.62 -13.78 0.38
C GLY A 58 1.52 -14.88 0.94
N PRO A 59 1.15 -15.52 2.07
CA PRO A 59 2.05 -16.42 2.78
C PRO A 59 2.49 -17.66 2.00
N ALA A 60 1.63 -18.19 1.12
CA ALA A 60 1.96 -19.32 0.26
C ALA A 60 1.43 -19.11 -1.16
N ILE A 61 2.28 -19.39 -2.15
CA ILE A 61 1.96 -19.31 -3.58
C ILE A 61 2.07 -20.71 -4.16
N TYR A 62 1.06 -21.13 -4.91
CA TYR A 62 0.99 -22.43 -5.57
C TYR A 62 0.84 -22.25 -7.06
N ILE A 63 1.52 -23.09 -7.84
CA ILE A 63 1.22 -23.27 -9.26
C ILE A 63 0.00 -24.16 -9.36
N VAL A 64 -0.96 -23.79 -10.20
CA VAL A 64 -2.23 -24.49 -10.33
C VAL A 64 -2.54 -24.87 -11.77
N LYS A 65 -3.43 -25.85 -11.92
CA LYS A 65 -4.16 -26.10 -13.17
C LYS A 65 -5.63 -25.75 -12.94
N ALA A 66 -6.27 -25.27 -13.99
CA ALA A 66 -7.70 -25.00 -14.04
C ALA A 66 -8.34 -25.81 -15.17
N ARG A 67 -9.63 -26.11 -15.05
CA ARG A 67 -10.44 -26.72 -16.12
C ARG A 67 -11.90 -26.24 -16.03
N GLY A 68 -12.65 -26.49 -17.09
CA GLY A 68 -14.01 -26.00 -17.26
C GLY A 68 -14.04 -24.51 -17.62
N ASP A 69 -15.14 -23.84 -17.30
CA ASP A 69 -15.32 -22.42 -17.59
C ASP A 69 -14.26 -21.55 -16.90
N ILE A 70 -13.78 -20.54 -17.62
CA ILE A 70 -12.81 -19.55 -17.15
C ILE A 70 -13.34 -18.16 -17.49
N LEU A 71 -13.58 -17.36 -16.46
CA LEU A 71 -13.91 -15.95 -16.55
C LEU A 71 -12.66 -15.12 -16.22
N THR A 72 -12.19 -14.32 -17.16
CA THR A 72 -11.08 -13.39 -16.93
C THR A 72 -11.63 -12.04 -16.45
N SER A 73 -11.01 -11.43 -15.44
CA SER A 73 -11.43 -10.13 -14.89
C SER A 73 -10.25 -9.36 -14.34
N LYS A 74 -9.96 -8.17 -14.89
CA LYS A 74 -8.88 -7.25 -14.46
C LYS A 74 -7.57 -7.97 -14.11
N ASP A 75 -7.36 -8.27 -12.84
CA ASP A 75 -6.16 -8.85 -12.24
C ASP A 75 -6.27 -10.36 -11.92
N LYS A 76 -7.42 -10.99 -12.19
CA LYS A 76 -7.72 -12.37 -11.79
C LYS A 76 -8.40 -13.20 -12.88
N LEU A 77 -8.35 -14.51 -12.67
CA LEU A 77 -9.16 -15.49 -13.37
C LEU A 77 -10.08 -16.15 -12.35
N VAL A 78 -11.34 -16.33 -12.71
CA VAL A 78 -12.34 -17.04 -11.92
C VAL A 78 -12.67 -18.32 -12.67
N VAL A 79 -12.43 -19.47 -12.06
CA VAL A 79 -12.49 -20.76 -12.76
C VAL A 79 -13.48 -21.72 -12.10
N ARG A 80 -14.05 -22.61 -12.93
CA ARG A 80 -14.99 -23.65 -12.52
C ARG A 80 -14.37 -24.66 -11.55
N GLU A 81 -13.21 -25.18 -11.93
CA GLU A 81 -12.43 -26.14 -11.14
C GLU A 81 -10.95 -25.82 -11.21
N ALA A 82 -10.25 -26.05 -10.10
CA ALA A 82 -8.80 -25.89 -10.03
C ALA A 82 -8.18 -26.93 -9.10
N ARG A 83 -6.90 -27.20 -9.31
CA ARG A 83 -6.09 -27.98 -8.37
C ARG A 83 -4.70 -27.39 -8.20
N LEU A 84 -4.15 -27.57 -7.00
CA LEU A 84 -2.78 -27.19 -6.69
C LEU A 84 -1.82 -28.23 -7.25
N ILE A 85 -0.86 -27.82 -8.07
CA ILE A 85 0.16 -28.71 -8.62
C ILE A 85 1.33 -28.84 -7.65
N ARG A 86 1.91 -27.71 -7.25
CA ARG A 86 3.01 -27.63 -6.29
C ARG A 86 3.13 -26.25 -5.68
N ARG A 87 3.71 -26.17 -4.49
CA ARG A 87 4.10 -24.91 -3.86
C ARG A 87 5.28 -24.30 -4.61
N LEU A 88 5.33 -22.96 -4.67
CA LEU A 88 6.48 -22.21 -5.12
C LEU A 88 7.49 -22.11 -3.97
N ASN A 89 8.40 -23.08 -3.86
CA ASN A 89 9.33 -23.19 -2.72
C ASN A 89 10.32 -22.03 -2.61
N ALA A 90 10.60 -21.33 -3.71
CA ALA A 90 11.41 -20.12 -3.69
C ALA A 90 10.73 -18.96 -2.94
N TRP A 91 9.40 -18.99 -2.81
CA TRP A 91 8.63 -18.03 -2.02
C TRP A 91 8.50 -18.49 -0.56
N THR A 92 9.35 -17.92 0.28
CA THR A 92 9.45 -18.16 1.72
C THR A 92 9.19 -16.87 2.48
N GLU A 93 9.00 -16.95 3.80
CA GLU A 93 8.92 -15.74 4.64
C GLU A 93 10.17 -14.87 4.50
N LYS A 94 11.36 -15.49 4.40
CA LYS A 94 12.63 -14.79 4.18
C LYS A 94 12.64 -14.05 2.85
N SER A 95 12.32 -14.72 1.74
CA SER A 95 12.33 -14.09 0.41
C SER A 95 11.23 -13.03 0.29
N ALA A 96 10.07 -13.23 0.90
CA ALA A 96 8.98 -12.24 0.92
C ALA A 96 9.39 -10.96 1.64
N ARG A 97 10.06 -11.08 2.81
CA ARG A 97 10.60 -9.93 3.55
C ARG A 97 11.69 -9.20 2.78
N LEU A 98 12.60 -9.93 2.14
CA LEU A 98 13.65 -9.34 1.31
C LEU A 98 13.06 -8.61 0.09
N PHE A 99 12.09 -9.23 -0.59
CA PHE A 99 11.38 -8.60 -1.69
C PHE A 99 10.68 -7.31 -1.25
N ALA A 100 10.00 -7.32 -0.10
CA ALA A 100 9.39 -6.11 0.46
C ALA A 100 10.43 -5.02 0.78
N CYS A 101 11.63 -5.40 1.26
CA CYS A 101 12.73 -4.46 1.46
C CYS A 101 13.19 -3.82 0.14
N GLU A 102 13.35 -4.62 -0.92
CA GLU A 102 13.73 -4.13 -2.26
C GLU A 102 12.68 -3.17 -2.83
N CYS A 103 11.39 -3.50 -2.69
CA CYS A 103 10.30 -2.60 -3.09
C CYS A 103 10.34 -1.28 -2.31
N ALA A 104 10.57 -1.33 -0.99
CA ALA A 104 10.65 -0.14 -0.15
C ALA A 104 11.89 0.70 -0.48
N GLU A 105 13.03 0.08 -0.74
CA GLU A 105 14.28 0.76 -1.15
C GLU A 105 14.10 1.50 -2.47
N HIS A 106 13.33 0.97 -3.41
CA HIS A 106 13.07 1.62 -4.70
C HIS A 106 12.40 3.00 -4.57
N VAL A 107 11.53 3.16 -3.57
CA VAL A 107 10.79 4.41 -3.33
C VAL A 107 11.31 5.23 -2.16
N LEU A 108 12.25 4.68 -1.38
CA LEU A 108 12.86 5.36 -0.22
C LEU A 108 13.42 6.76 -0.56
N PRO A 109 14.08 6.99 -1.72
CA PRO A 109 14.59 8.32 -2.06
C PRO A 109 13.50 9.41 -2.15
N ILE A 110 12.26 9.05 -2.54
CA ILE A 110 11.14 10.00 -2.59
C ILE A 110 10.81 10.48 -1.18
N PHE A 111 10.71 9.56 -0.23
CA PHE A 111 10.44 9.89 1.17
C PHE A 111 11.56 10.75 1.77
N GLU A 112 12.82 10.37 1.53
CA GLU A 112 13.97 11.07 2.10
C GLU A 112 14.24 12.44 1.47
N THR A 113 13.79 12.67 0.24
CA THR A 113 13.81 14.01 -0.36
C THR A 113 12.91 14.97 0.40
N GLU A 114 11.69 14.52 0.74
CA GLU A 114 10.72 15.34 1.48
C GLU A 114 11.00 15.39 2.99
N ARG A 115 11.65 14.35 3.53
CA ARG A 115 11.92 14.16 4.97
C ARG A 115 13.35 13.64 5.20
N PRO A 116 14.38 14.47 4.94
CA PRO A 116 15.77 14.03 4.99
C PRO A 116 16.20 13.52 6.36
N ASP A 117 15.64 14.05 7.45
CA ASP A 117 16.02 13.70 8.82
C ASP A 117 15.26 12.49 9.39
N ASP A 118 14.15 12.06 8.75
CA ASP A 118 13.37 10.95 9.23
C ASP A 118 13.93 9.61 8.72
N LYS A 119 14.81 9.00 9.52
CA LYS A 119 15.46 7.74 9.18
C LYS A 119 14.63 6.49 9.49
N ARG A 120 13.40 6.62 10.01
CA ARG A 120 12.61 5.46 10.47
C ARG A 120 12.33 4.45 9.35
N PRO A 121 11.94 4.83 8.11
CA PRO A 121 11.79 3.86 7.01
C PRO A 121 13.10 3.13 6.67
N ARG A 122 14.22 3.87 6.56
CA ARG A 122 15.55 3.28 6.31
C ARG A 122 15.96 2.30 7.41
N LYS A 123 15.74 2.67 8.68
CA LYS A 123 16.00 1.80 9.84
C LYS A 123 15.17 0.52 9.78
N ALA A 124 13.88 0.61 9.43
CA ALA A 124 13.00 -0.56 9.32
C ALA A 124 13.48 -1.57 8.25
N ILE A 125 13.94 -1.08 7.09
CA ILE A 125 14.54 -1.90 6.04
C ILE A 125 15.80 -2.60 6.56
N ALA A 126 16.72 -1.85 7.17
CA ALA A 126 17.97 -2.37 7.69
C ALA A 126 17.75 -3.45 8.78
N VAL A 127 16.83 -3.20 9.73
CA VAL A 127 16.49 -4.15 10.79
C VAL A 127 15.83 -5.41 10.21
N THR A 128 14.94 -5.26 9.23
CA THR A 128 14.29 -6.40 8.56
C THR A 128 15.32 -7.28 7.84
N ARG A 129 16.29 -6.68 7.13
CA ARG A 129 17.41 -7.42 6.52
C ARG A 129 18.24 -8.14 7.58
N ARG A 130 18.55 -7.53 8.73
CA ARG A 130 19.24 -8.24 9.82
C ARG A 130 18.42 -9.40 10.38
N TYR A 131 17.12 -9.19 10.60
CA TYR A 131 16.20 -10.19 11.15
C TYR A 131 16.15 -11.46 10.30
N VAL A 132 16.02 -11.33 8.97
CA VAL A 132 15.99 -12.50 8.08
C VAL A 132 17.31 -13.29 8.01
N HIS A 133 18.40 -12.71 8.54
CA HIS A 133 19.70 -13.36 8.70
C HIS A 133 20.00 -13.75 10.16
N GLY A 134 19.02 -13.68 11.07
CA GLY A 134 19.20 -14.02 12.49
C GLY A 134 20.01 -13.00 13.29
N LYS A 135 20.25 -11.81 12.75
CA LYS A 135 21.07 -10.74 13.35
C LYS A 135 20.24 -9.64 14.04
N ALA A 136 18.94 -9.88 14.20
CA ALA A 136 18.02 -9.05 14.96
C ALA A 136 16.87 -9.93 15.45
N THR A 137 16.26 -9.55 16.57
CA THR A 137 15.10 -10.19 17.16
C THR A 137 13.80 -9.79 16.45
N LYS A 138 12.74 -10.59 16.64
CA LYS A 138 11.40 -10.25 16.14
C LYS A 138 10.87 -8.95 16.75
N ASN A 139 11.23 -8.66 18.00
CA ASN A 139 10.82 -7.45 18.71
C ASN A 139 11.47 -6.22 18.09
N GLU A 140 12.77 -6.24 17.84
CA GLU A 140 13.46 -5.14 17.14
C GLU A 140 12.86 -4.88 15.76
N MET A 141 12.59 -5.95 14.98
CA MET A 141 11.95 -5.81 13.67
C MET A 141 10.54 -5.20 13.78
N THR A 142 9.72 -5.68 14.73
CA THR A 142 8.36 -5.17 14.92
C THR A 142 8.36 -3.72 15.38
N ALA A 143 9.25 -3.35 16.30
CA ALA A 143 9.41 -1.98 16.76
C ALA A 143 9.83 -1.04 15.62
N ALA A 144 10.82 -1.45 14.82
CA ALA A 144 11.27 -0.66 13.67
C ALA A 144 10.17 -0.51 12.61
N ALA A 145 9.38 -1.57 12.36
CA ALA A 145 8.21 -1.50 11.49
C ALA A 145 7.15 -0.53 12.05
N GLY A 146 6.87 -0.56 13.35
CA GLY A 146 5.96 0.38 14.01
C GLY A 146 6.42 1.83 13.87
N ALA A 147 7.72 2.10 14.05
CA ALA A 147 8.30 3.43 13.85
C ALA A 147 8.16 3.91 12.40
N ALA A 148 8.37 3.04 11.41
CA ALA A 148 8.15 3.37 10.00
C ALA A 148 6.68 3.65 9.68
N TRP A 149 5.74 2.90 10.29
CA TRP A 149 4.31 3.20 10.17
C TRP A 149 3.93 4.55 10.79
N ALA A 150 4.51 4.89 11.94
CA ALA A 150 4.34 6.22 12.55
C ALA A 150 4.88 7.34 11.64
N ALA A 151 6.02 7.12 10.98
CA ALA A 151 6.57 8.04 9.99
C ALA A 151 5.63 8.26 8.80
N ALA A 152 5.08 7.17 8.25
CA ALA A 152 4.09 7.24 7.19
C ALA A 152 2.83 8.00 7.63
N GLY A 153 2.31 7.71 8.83
CA GLY A 153 1.15 8.42 9.38
C GLY A 153 1.40 9.93 9.53
N ALA A 154 2.57 10.32 10.03
CA ALA A 154 2.96 11.72 10.15
C ALA A 154 3.11 12.41 8.78
N ALA A 155 3.59 11.70 7.76
CA ALA A 155 3.66 12.22 6.40
C ALA A 155 2.26 12.44 5.80
N TRP A 156 1.35 11.47 5.96
CA TRP A 156 -0.04 11.57 5.52
C TRP A 156 -0.80 12.69 6.21
N ALA A 157 -0.65 12.84 7.53
CA ALA A 157 -1.29 13.92 8.27
C ALA A 157 -0.80 15.30 7.81
N ALA A 158 0.50 15.46 7.58
CA ALA A 158 1.06 16.70 7.05
C ALA A 158 0.55 17.03 5.64
N ALA A 159 0.46 16.02 4.76
CA ALA A 159 -0.11 16.20 3.42
C ALA A 159 -1.60 16.60 3.48
N GLY A 160 -2.37 15.98 4.38
CA GLY A 160 -3.77 16.34 4.62
C GLY A 160 -3.94 17.77 5.12
N ALA A 161 -3.09 18.21 6.05
CA ALA A 161 -3.09 19.59 6.55
C ALA A 161 -2.75 20.60 5.45
N ALA A 162 -1.73 20.32 4.63
CA ALA A 162 -1.37 21.17 3.50
C ALA A 162 -2.51 21.27 2.47
N TRP A 163 -3.18 20.16 2.18
CA TRP A 163 -4.34 20.13 1.28
C TRP A 163 -5.51 20.96 1.82
N ALA A 164 -5.84 20.79 3.11
CA ALA A 164 -6.89 21.57 3.78
C ALA A 164 -6.58 23.07 3.74
N ALA A 165 -5.33 23.46 4.00
CA ALA A 165 -4.91 24.86 3.97
C ALA A 165 -4.99 25.44 2.54
N ALA A 166 -4.60 24.68 1.52
CA ALA A 166 -4.74 25.10 0.12
C ALA A 166 -6.21 25.28 -0.29
N TRP A 167 -7.10 24.40 0.16
CA TRP A 167 -8.54 24.53 -0.05
C TRP A 167 -9.12 25.76 0.65
N ALA A 168 -8.74 26.02 1.90
CA ALA A 168 -9.17 27.21 2.63
C ALA A 168 -8.72 28.49 1.94
N ALA A 169 -7.46 28.55 1.47
CA ALA A 169 -6.94 29.69 0.73
C ALA A 169 -7.70 29.91 -0.59
N ARG A 170 -8.03 28.83 -1.32
CA ARG A 170 -8.83 28.90 -2.56
C ARG A 170 -10.25 29.40 -2.29
N ALA A 171 -10.91 28.88 -1.26
CA ALA A 171 -12.25 29.31 -0.88
C ALA A 171 -12.27 30.80 -0.49
N ALA A 172 -11.28 31.26 0.27
CA ALA A 172 -11.12 32.67 0.60
C ALA A 172 -10.93 33.54 -0.66
N ALA A 173 -10.10 33.10 -1.61
CA ALA A 173 -9.90 33.81 -2.87
C ALA A 173 -11.20 33.92 -3.69
N TRP A 174 -12.00 32.85 -3.75
CA TRP A 174 -13.28 32.86 -4.45
C TRP A 174 -14.29 33.79 -3.78
N ALA A 175 -14.48 33.68 -2.46
CA ALA A 175 -15.38 34.56 -1.73
C ALA A 175 -15.00 36.04 -1.89
N ALA A 176 -13.71 36.33 -1.91
CA ALA A 176 -13.22 37.69 -2.11
C ALA A 176 -13.42 38.19 -3.55
N GLY A 177 -13.30 37.32 -4.55
CA GLY A 177 -13.66 37.61 -5.94
C GLY A 177 -15.16 37.86 -6.14
N ASP A 178 -16.01 37.05 -5.51
CA ASP A 178 -17.47 37.23 -5.53
C ASP A 178 -17.88 38.57 -4.90
N ALA A 179 -17.26 38.92 -3.75
CA ALA A 179 -17.50 40.19 -3.08
C ALA A 179 -17.07 41.39 -3.93
N ALA A 180 -15.92 41.30 -4.60
CA ALA A 180 -15.44 42.37 -5.48
C ALA A 180 -16.34 42.54 -6.72
N TRP A 181 -16.80 41.43 -7.32
CA TRP A 181 -17.74 41.47 -8.43
C TRP A 181 -19.08 42.12 -8.03
N ALA A 182 -19.60 41.75 -6.85
CA ALA A 182 -20.83 42.34 -6.31
C ALA A 182 -20.68 43.85 -6.00
N ALA A 183 -19.50 44.29 -5.56
CA ALA A 183 -19.25 45.70 -5.24
C ALA A 183 -19.00 46.58 -6.46
N GLY A 184 -18.61 46.01 -7.61
CA GLY A 184 -18.19 46.79 -8.79
C GLY A 184 -16.92 47.61 -8.59
N ASP A 185 -16.13 47.32 -7.53
CA ASP A 185 -14.98 48.12 -7.11
C ASP A 185 -13.66 47.34 -7.29
N ALA A 186 -12.85 47.81 -8.23
CA ALA A 186 -11.55 47.22 -8.56
C ALA A 186 -10.54 47.27 -7.39
N ARG A 187 -10.71 48.20 -6.44
CA ARG A 187 -9.82 48.31 -5.28
C ARG A 187 -10.08 47.22 -4.25
N ALA A 188 -11.36 46.92 -4.00
CA ALA A 188 -11.76 45.79 -3.17
C ALA A 188 -11.26 44.45 -3.75
N ALA A 189 -11.24 44.32 -5.08
CA ALA A 189 -10.65 43.17 -5.76
C ALA A 189 -9.13 43.02 -5.50
N GLY A 190 -8.40 44.15 -5.46
CA GLY A 190 -6.96 44.18 -5.18
C GLY A 190 -6.62 43.76 -3.75
N ASP A 191 -7.36 44.29 -2.77
CA ASP A 191 -7.16 43.96 -1.35
C ASP A 191 -7.51 42.49 -1.06
N ALA A 192 -8.59 42.00 -1.68
CA ALA A 192 -9.00 40.59 -1.69
C ALA A 192 -7.89 39.65 -2.20
N ALA A 193 -7.32 39.97 -3.36
CA ALA A 193 -6.24 39.19 -3.96
C ALA A 193 -4.98 39.20 -3.09
N TRP A 194 -4.66 40.34 -2.47
CA TRP A 194 -3.51 40.45 -1.57
C TRP A 194 -3.69 39.64 -0.29
N ALA A 195 -4.88 39.69 0.32
CA ALA A 195 -5.23 38.86 1.48
C ALA A 195 -5.15 37.37 1.18
N ALA A 196 -5.65 36.94 0.01
CA ALA A 196 -5.55 35.55 -0.44
C ALA A 196 -4.09 35.11 -0.66
N ALA A 197 -3.25 35.96 -1.24
CA ALA A 197 -1.82 35.69 -1.41
C ALA A 197 -1.10 35.54 -0.05
N TRP A 198 -1.45 36.36 0.93
CA TRP A 198 -0.92 36.23 2.29
C TRP A 198 -1.37 34.97 3.00
N ALA A 199 -2.65 34.62 2.88
CA ALA A 199 -3.18 33.37 3.44
C ALA A 199 -2.48 32.14 2.82
N ALA A 200 -2.26 32.15 1.50
CA ALA A 200 -1.52 31.09 0.82
C ALA A 200 -0.06 31.01 1.30
N ARG A 201 0.60 32.16 1.52
CA ARG A 201 1.97 32.21 2.04
C ARG A 201 2.07 31.72 3.48
N ALA A 202 1.11 32.07 4.34
CA ALA A 202 1.03 31.59 5.71
C ALA A 202 0.79 30.07 5.77
N ALA A 203 -0.07 29.55 4.90
CA ALA A 203 -0.29 28.11 4.75
C ALA A 203 0.99 27.37 4.32
N ALA A 204 1.76 27.93 3.38
CA ALA A 204 3.04 27.36 2.96
C ALA A 204 4.08 27.34 4.11
N TRP A 205 4.12 28.40 4.92
CA TRP A 205 4.96 28.46 6.11
C TRP A 205 4.56 27.42 7.16
N ALA A 206 3.27 27.31 7.48
CA ALA A 206 2.78 26.31 8.42
C ALA A 206 3.07 24.87 7.95
N ALA A 207 3.03 24.61 6.65
CA ALA A 207 3.45 23.33 6.08
C ALA A 207 4.96 23.07 6.23
N GLY A 208 5.79 24.10 6.13
CA GLY A 208 7.23 24.06 6.43
C GLY A 208 7.51 23.73 7.89
N ASP A 209 6.82 24.40 8.82
CA ASP A 209 6.97 24.18 10.26
C ASP A 209 6.49 22.79 10.67
N ALA A 210 5.41 22.28 10.08
CA ALA A 210 4.94 20.91 10.31
C ALA A 210 5.95 19.85 9.84
N ARG A 211 6.66 20.12 8.73
CA ARG A 211 7.79 19.26 8.27
C ARG A 211 8.94 19.29 9.29
N ALA A 212 9.31 20.46 9.81
CA ALA A 212 10.36 20.63 10.81
C ALA A 212 10.02 20.00 12.18
N ALA A 213 8.79 20.18 12.66
CA ALA A 213 8.31 19.60 13.92
C ALA A 213 8.24 18.06 13.85
N GLY A 214 7.88 17.51 12.69
CA GLY A 214 7.95 16.07 12.43
C GLY A 214 9.37 15.52 12.50
N ALA A 215 10.36 16.28 12.00
CA ALA A 215 11.78 15.93 12.10
C ALA A 215 12.28 15.97 13.56
N ALA A 216 11.90 16.99 14.34
CA ALA A 216 12.28 17.12 15.75
C ALA A 216 11.74 15.97 16.61
N ARG A 217 10.49 15.54 16.40
CA ARG A 217 9.92 14.37 17.09
C ARG A 217 10.60 13.06 16.68
N ALA A 218 10.97 12.91 15.42
CA ALA A 218 11.72 11.74 14.95
C ALA A 218 13.14 11.64 15.54
N ALA A 219 13.75 12.76 15.94
CA ALA A 219 15.06 12.80 16.60
C ALA A 219 15.00 12.50 18.10
N GLY A 220 13.88 12.76 18.78
CA GLY A 220 13.68 12.47 20.20
C GLY A 220 13.32 11.02 20.53
N ASP A 221 12.78 10.28 19.55
CA ASP A 221 12.37 8.86 19.69
C ASP A 221 13.45 7.87 19.17
N ALA A 222 14.66 8.33 18.86
CA ALA A 222 15.77 7.58 18.26
C ALA A 222 16.82 7.11 19.27
#